data_AF-A0A0A2VIB9-F1
#
_entry.id   AF-A0A0A2VIB9-F1
#
_cell.length_a   1.000
_cell.length_b   1.000
_cell.length_c   1.000
_cell.angle_alpha   90.00
_cell.angle_beta   90.00
_cell.angle_gamma   90.00
#
_symmetry.space_group_name_H-M   'P 1'
#
loop_
_entity.id
_entity.type
_entity.pdbx_description
1 polymer ?
#
loop_
_entity_poly.entity_id
_entity_poly.type
_entity_poly.pdbx_seq_one_letter_code
_entity_poly.pdbx_strand_id
1 'polypeptide(L)'
;MGKGRYFSAGADVSITRPSPTEPKDAYLHWLQNFSAFNLNTTLAFSERPKILVFGLNGPAVGLSAALVGHADFVYCTPKTFLLTPFSSLGLVAEGGSSRALALRLGPGRAAEALIASRRINADALERCGFVNAVFDEPDWQGFHARVLQEVDDIMGDHLNGESMTGIKSLLKAPERGIIESQNSKEVMAGLHRFVRGLPQEEFRKLAAGEKRHKL
;
A
#
# COMPACT_ATOMS: atom_id res chain seq x y z
N MET A 1 -1.16 2.39 -12.66
CA MET A 1 -2.18 3.46 -12.55
C MET A 1 -3.55 2.80 -12.46
N GLY A 2 -4.54 3.42 -11.79
CA GLY A 2 -5.90 2.88 -11.66
C GLY A 2 -6.82 3.33 -12.80
N LYS A 3 -8.12 3.03 -12.74
CA LYS A 3 -9.10 3.56 -13.70
C LYS A 3 -10.32 4.08 -12.93
N GLY A 4 -10.94 5.15 -13.43
CA GLY A 4 -12.09 5.76 -12.78
C GLY A 4 -11.71 6.64 -11.58
N ARG A 5 -12.53 6.62 -10.53
CA ARG A 5 -12.42 7.55 -9.38
C ARG A 5 -11.43 7.14 -8.30
N TYR A 6 -11.00 5.88 -8.29
CA TYR A 6 -10.09 5.33 -7.29
C TYR A 6 -8.85 4.79 -7.97
N PHE A 7 -7.72 4.85 -7.27
CA PHE A 7 -6.56 4.04 -7.64
C PHE A 7 -6.83 2.57 -7.27
N SER A 8 -7.19 2.34 -6.01
CA SER A 8 -7.62 1.03 -5.50
C SER A 8 -8.32 1.20 -4.16
N ALA A 9 -9.48 0.54 -3.98
CA ALA A 9 -10.19 0.49 -2.71
C ALA A 9 -9.61 -0.56 -1.74
N GLY A 10 -8.60 -1.33 -2.16
CA GLY A 10 -7.99 -2.40 -1.37
C GLY A 10 -8.74 -3.73 -1.50
N ALA A 11 -8.52 -4.62 -0.52
CA ALA A 11 -9.24 -5.89 -0.45
C ALA A 11 -10.74 -5.63 -0.21
N ASP A 12 -11.57 -6.42 -0.87
CA ASP A 12 -13.02 -6.34 -0.72
C ASP A 12 -13.46 -6.89 0.64
N VAL A 13 -13.83 -5.99 1.54
CA VAL A 13 -14.30 -6.30 2.90
C VAL A 13 -15.77 -6.69 2.97
N SER A 14 -16.52 -6.55 1.87
CA SER A 14 -17.92 -7.01 1.79
C SER A 14 -18.03 -8.51 1.58
N ILE A 15 -16.94 -9.15 1.12
CA ILE A 15 -16.86 -10.59 0.94
C ILE A 15 -16.50 -11.21 2.30
N THR A 16 -17.52 -11.63 3.05
CA THR A 16 -17.33 -12.54 4.18
C THR A 16 -16.86 -13.89 3.66
N ARG A 17 -15.57 -14.17 3.80
CA ARG A 17 -15.02 -15.49 3.49
C ARG A 17 -15.28 -16.42 4.68
N PRO A 18 -16.00 -17.54 4.49
CA PRO A 18 -16.14 -18.51 5.56
C PRO A 18 -14.76 -19.01 5.96
N SER A 19 -14.44 -18.91 7.26
CA SER A 19 -13.21 -19.45 7.83
C SER A 19 -13.55 -20.66 8.71
N PRO A 20 -12.70 -21.70 8.72
CA PRO A 20 -12.88 -22.82 9.64
C PRO A 20 -12.93 -22.36 11.10
N THR A 21 -13.71 -23.06 11.94
CA THR A 21 -13.79 -22.80 13.38
C THR A 21 -12.74 -23.60 14.17
N GLU A 22 -12.32 -24.75 13.63
CA GLU A 22 -11.26 -25.56 14.25
C GLU A 22 -9.91 -24.82 14.19
N PRO A 23 -9.18 -24.67 15.32
CA PRO A 23 -8.00 -23.81 15.38
C PRO A 23 -6.90 -24.16 14.36
N LYS A 24 -6.65 -25.46 14.15
CA LYS A 24 -5.63 -25.94 13.20
C LYS A 24 -6.01 -25.60 11.76
N ASP A 25 -7.27 -25.81 11.40
CA ASP A 25 -7.77 -25.56 10.05
C ASP A 25 -7.87 -24.06 9.77
N ALA A 26 -8.27 -23.26 10.76
CA ALA A 26 -8.24 -21.81 10.68
C ALA A 26 -6.82 -21.29 10.44
N TYR A 27 -5.83 -21.83 11.16
CA TYR A 27 -4.42 -21.48 10.96
C TYR A 27 -3.94 -21.80 9.55
N LEU A 28 -4.17 -23.03 9.06
CA LEU A 28 -3.77 -23.43 7.71
C LEU A 28 -4.48 -22.61 6.63
N HIS A 29 -5.77 -22.36 6.81
CA HIS A 29 -6.56 -21.53 5.90
C HIS A 29 -5.97 -20.13 5.76
N TRP A 30 -5.68 -19.44 6.87
CA TRP A 30 -5.14 -18.09 6.83
C TRP A 30 -3.67 -18.04 6.42
N LEU A 31 -2.88 -19.07 6.74
CA LEU A 31 -1.52 -19.19 6.23
C LEU A 31 -1.51 -19.22 4.68
N GLN A 32 -2.44 -19.95 4.07
CA GLN A 32 -2.55 -20.06 2.62
C GLN A 32 -3.20 -18.83 1.97
N ASN A 33 -4.28 -18.30 2.55
CA ASN A 33 -5.10 -17.27 1.90
C ASN A 33 -4.71 -15.83 2.24
N PHE A 34 -4.08 -15.62 3.40
CA PHE A 34 -3.59 -14.31 3.82
C PHE A 34 -2.06 -14.24 3.74
N SER A 35 -1.37 -15.12 4.47
CA SER A 35 0.08 -14.98 4.66
C SER A 35 0.86 -15.15 3.35
N ALA A 36 0.58 -16.22 2.61
CA ALA A 36 1.27 -16.47 1.34
C ALA A 36 1.03 -15.34 0.32
N PHE A 37 -0.20 -14.82 0.24
CA PHE A 37 -0.53 -13.72 -0.67
C PHE A 37 0.19 -12.42 -0.27
N ASN A 38 0.10 -12.04 1.01
CA ASN A 38 0.66 -10.79 1.50
C ASN A 38 2.19 -10.78 1.43
N LEU A 39 2.83 -11.88 1.85
CA LEU A 39 4.28 -12.08 1.77
C LEU A 39 4.77 -11.92 0.33
N ASN A 40 4.24 -12.73 -0.59
CA ASN A 40 4.69 -12.74 -1.99
C ASN A 40 4.42 -11.41 -2.70
N THR A 41 3.24 -10.81 -2.46
CA THR A 41 2.90 -9.52 -3.08
C THR A 41 3.88 -8.45 -2.60
N THR A 42 4.16 -8.37 -1.31
CA THR A 42 5.09 -7.38 -0.76
C THR A 42 6.49 -7.52 -1.37
N LEU A 43 7.04 -8.75 -1.41
CA LEU A 43 8.35 -9.01 -2.01
C LEU A 43 8.39 -8.62 -3.50
N ALA A 44 7.33 -8.93 -4.25
CA ALA A 44 7.23 -8.60 -5.67
C ALA A 44 7.30 -7.08 -5.97
N PHE A 45 6.89 -6.24 -5.01
CA PHE A 45 7.00 -4.79 -5.10
C PHE A 45 8.32 -4.26 -4.52
N SER A 46 8.77 -4.77 -3.38
CA SER A 46 9.99 -4.28 -2.71
C SER A 46 11.28 -4.66 -3.42
N GLU A 47 11.32 -5.81 -4.09
CA GLU A 47 12.55 -6.37 -4.70
C GLU A 47 12.62 -6.18 -6.22
N ARG A 48 11.65 -5.48 -6.82
CA ARG A 48 11.60 -5.30 -8.27
C ARG A 48 12.85 -4.56 -8.80
N PRO A 49 13.62 -5.13 -9.75
CA PRO A 49 14.81 -4.46 -10.29
C PRO A 49 14.49 -3.26 -11.20
N LYS A 50 13.34 -3.29 -11.89
CA LYS A 50 12.90 -2.18 -12.77
C LYS A 50 12.42 -0.98 -11.96
N ILE A 51 12.53 0.22 -12.52
CA ILE A 51 11.96 1.44 -11.92
C ILE A 51 10.44 1.31 -11.83
N LEU A 52 9.91 1.58 -10.64
CA LEU A 52 8.51 1.39 -10.27
C LEU A 52 7.86 2.76 -10.06
N VAL A 53 6.96 3.11 -10.97
CA VAL A 53 6.21 4.38 -10.94
C VAL A 53 4.74 4.10 -10.61
N PHE A 54 4.22 4.83 -9.61
CA PHE A 54 2.79 4.84 -9.29
C PHE A 54 2.15 6.17 -9.71
N GLY A 55 1.20 6.13 -10.64
CA GLY A 55 0.24 7.22 -10.86
C GLY A 55 -1.07 6.94 -10.12
N LEU A 56 -1.36 7.72 -9.08
CA LEU A 56 -2.55 7.63 -8.24
C LEU A 56 -3.64 8.60 -8.74
N ASN A 57 -4.55 8.08 -9.58
CA ASN A 57 -5.70 8.82 -10.16
C ASN A 57 -6.83 9.10 -9.15
N GLY A 58 -6.62 8.80 -7.86
CA GLY A 58 -7.62 8.90 -6.81
C GLY A 58 -7.17 8.15 -5.56
N PRO A 59 -8.08 7.90 -4.60
CA PRO A 59 -7.70 7.29 -3.33
C PRO A 59 -7.08 5.90 -3.47
N ALA A 60 -6.10 5.61 -2.63
CA ALA A 60 -5.49 4.30 -2.48
C ALA A 60 -5.68 3.81 -1.04
N VAL A 61 -6.23 2.60 -0.89
CA VAL A 61 -6.66 2.09 0.42
C VAL A 61 -6.10 0.70 0.73
N GLY A 62 -5.83 0.44 2.01
CA GLY A 62 -5.41 -0.85 2.55
C GLY A 62 -4.05 -1.30 2.02
N LEU A 63 -3.94 -2.57 1.66
CA LEU A 63 -2.71 -3.15 1.11
C LEU A 63 -2.22 -2.38 -0.13
N SER A 64 -3.13 -1.90 -0.99
CA SER A 64 -2.71 -1.10 -2.15
C SER A 64 -2.02 0.21 -1.73
N ALA A 65 -2.50 0.88 -0.67
CA ALA A 65 -1.85 2.08 -0.12
C ALA A 65 -0.47 1.74 0.48
N ALA A 66 -0.36 0.62 1.19
CA ALA A 66 0.90 0.12 1.73
C ALA A 66 1.94 -0.13 0.63
N LEU A 67 1.52 -0.77 -0.48
CA LEU A 67 2.40 -1.10 -1.59
C LEU A 67 2.93 0.13 -2.35
N VAL A 68 2.21 1.26 -2.34
CA VAL A 68 2.74 2.54 -2.87
C VAL A 68 4.03 2.93 -2.15
N GLY A 69 4.19 2.53 -0.88
CA GLY A 69 5.41 2.79 -0.10
C GLY A 69 6.70 2.22 -0.73
N HIS A 70 6.60 1.22 -1.62
CA HIS A 70 7.75 0.62 -2.29
C HIS A 70 8.12 1.28 -3.62
N ALA A 71 7.29 2.20 -4.11
CA ALA A 71 7.52 2.89 -5.37
C ALA A 71 8.85 3.66 -5.37
N ASP A 72 9.44 3.84 -6.55
CA ASP A 72 10.55 4.77 -6.73
C ASP A 72 10.00 6.18 -6.95
N PHE A 73 8.96 6.30 -7.80
CA PHE A 73 8.26 7.55 -8.08
C PHE A 73 6.75 7.42 -7.86
N VAL A 74 6.14 8.45 -7.30
CA VAL A 74 4.71 8.53 -7.08
C VAL A 74 4.20 9.88 -7.57
N TYR A 75 3.23 9.86 -8.48
CA TYR A 75 2.48 11.02 -8.93
C TYR A 75 1.03 10.85 -8.54
N CYS A 76 0.32 11.93 -8.22
CA CYS A 76 -1.09 11.81 -7.86
C CYS A 76 -1.96 12.97 -8.33
N THR A 77 -3.28 12.77 -8.29
CA THR A 77 -4.25 13.86 -8.48
C THR A 77 -4.51 14.61 -7.17
N PRO A 78 -5.04 15.85 -7.19
CA PRO A 78 -5.42 16.58 -5.98
C PRO A 78 -6.45 15.85 -5.10
N LYS A 79 -7.24 14.95 -5.70
CA LYS A 79 -8.28 14.16 -5.01
C LYS A 79 -7.72 12.92 -4.30
N THR A 80 -6.43 12.65 -4.43
CA THR A 80 -5.80 11.46 -3.86
C THR A 80 -5.65 11.58 -2.35
N PHE A 81 -5.91 10.47 -1.67
CA PHE A 81 -5.46 10.25 -0.30
C PHE A 81 -4.99 8.80 -0.13
N LEU A 82 -4.08 8.59 0.81
CA LEU A 82 -3.76 7.27 1.33
C LEU A 82 -4.61 6.98 2.57
N LEU A 83 -5.15 5.78 2.65
CA LEU A 83 -5.80 5.28 3.86
C LEU A 83 -5.36 3.85 4.13
N THR A 84 -4.74 3.62 5.28
CA THR A 84 -4.41 2.29 5.80
C THR A 84 -5.31 1.98 7.00
N PRO A 85 -6.53 1.48 6.78
CA PRO A 85 -7.53 1.32 7.83
C PRO A 85 -7.24 0.13 8.77
N PHE A 86 -5.98 -0.32 8.88
CA PHE A 86 -5.59 -1.55 9.55
C PHE A 86 -6.10 -1.63 10.99
N SER A 87 -5.80 -0.63 11.82
CA SER A 87 -6.25 -0.62 13.23
C SER A 87 -7.76 -0.57 13.35
N SER A 88 -8.44 0.13 12.43
CA SER A 88 -9.91 0.14 12.37
C SER A 88 -10.53 -1.16 11.87
N LEU A 89 -9.76 -2.05 11.24
CA LEU A 89 -10.20 -3.34 10.74
C LEU A 89 -9.69 -4.50 11.59
N GLY A 90 -9.17 -4.25 12.80
CA GLY A 90 -8.61 -5.31 13.65
C GLY A 90 -7.32 -5.94 13.10
N LEU A 91 -6.69 -5.31 12.11
CA LEU A 91 -5.45 -5.72 11.47
C LEU A 91 -4.25 -4.99 12.08
N VAL A 92 -3.08 -5.55 11.83
CA VAL A 92 -1.78 -4.87 12.04
C VAL A 92 -1.30 -4.26 10.73
N ALA A 93 -0.14 -3.59 10.73
CA ALA A 93 0.49 -3.16 9.50
C ALA A 93 0.78 -4.36 8.57
N GLU A 94 0.63 -4.12 7.28
CA GLU A 94 0.79 -5.10 6.20
C GLU A 94 1.52 -4.48 5.01
N GLY A 95 1.97 -5.29 4.05
CA GLY A 95 2.59 -4.76 2.83
C GLY A 95 4.00 -4.22 3.04
N GLY A 96 4.67 -4.54 4.15
CA GLY A 96 5.91 -3.91 4.58
C GLY A 96 5.72 -2.46 5.04
N SER A 97 4.48 -2.02 5.29
CA SER A 97 4.16 -0.61 5.54
C SER A 97 4.74 -0.07 6.84
N SER A 98 4.99 -0.92 7.85
CA SER A 98 5.63 -0.47 9.10
C SER A 98 7.04 0.09 8.88
N ARG A 99 7.68 -0.27 7.75
CA ARG A 99 8.98 0.27 7.34
C ARG A 99 8.86 1.17 6.11
N ALA A 100 8.33 0.66 4.99
CA ALA A 100 8.33 1.38 3.72
C ALA A 100 7.46 2.65 3.76
N LEU A 101 6.24 2.54 4.30
CA LEU A 101 5.35 3.69 4.44
C LEU A 101 5.87 4.66 5.51
N ALA A 102 6.40 4.13 6.62
CA ALA A 102 6.98 4.95 7.68
C ALA A 102 8.19 5.77 7.23
N LEU A 103 9.08 5.20 6.42
CA LEU A 103 10.22 5.90 5.83
C LEU A 103 9.78 7.06 4.94
N ARG A 104 8.80 6.84 4.05
CA ARG A 104 8.36 7.88 3.10
C ARG A 104 7.50 8.98 3.73
N LEU A 105 6.69 8.65 4.74
CA LEU A 105 5.82 9.63 5.41
C LEU A 105 6.55 10.42 6.51
N GLY A 106 7.60 9.84 7.06
CA GLY A 106 8.18 10.26 8.34
C GLY A 106 7.32 9.82 9.54
N PRO A 107 7.88 9.85 10.75
CA PRO A 107 7.30 9.19 11.93
C PRO A 107 5.93 9.73 12.33
N GLY A 108 5.71 11.06 12.28
CA GLY A 108 4.45 11.68 12.67
C GLY A 108 3.29 11.26 11.77
N ARG A 109 3.44 11.45 10.46
CA ARG A 109 2.42 11.05 9.47
C ARG A 109 2.24 9.54 9.41
N ALA A 110 3.29 8.77 9.64
CA ALA A 110 3.20 7.31 9.74
C ALA A 110 2.32 6.87 10.92
N ALA A 111 2.43 7.51 12.09
CA ALA A 111 1.55 7.24 13.22
C ALA A 111 0.08 7.60 12.90
N GLU A 112 -0.15 8.74 12.23
CA GLU A 112 -1.50 9.10 11.78
C GLU A 112 -2.08 8.08 10.81
N ALA A 113 -1.29 7.61 9.84
CA ALA A 113 -1.72 6.65 8.84
C ALA A 113 -1.92 5.24 9.41
N LEU A 114 -0.93 4.70 10.13
CA LEU A 114 -0.89 3.29 10.52
C LEU A 114 -1.58 3.02 11.85
N ILE A 115 -1.40 3.90 12.84
CA ILE A 115 -1.99 3.72 14.17
C ILE A 115 -3.39 4.30 14.21
N ALA A 116 -3.53 5.58 13.84
CA ALA A 116 -4.82 6.28 13.91
C ALA A 116 -5.73 5.99 12.70
N SER A 117 -5.24 5.31 11.67
CA SER A 117 -5.97 5.07 10.41
C SER A 117 -6.62 6.34 9.88
N ARG A 118 -5.84 7.43 9.80
CA ARG A 118 -6.28 8.70 9.19
C ARG A 118 -5.94 8.73 7.71
N ARG A 119 -6.74 9.47 6.95
CA ARG A 119 -6.44 9.78 5.55
C ARG A 119 -5.27 10.76 5.50
N ILE A 120 -4.29 10.48 4.65
CA ILE A 120 -3.21 11.41 4.33
C ILE A 120 -3.47 11.91 2.91
N ASN A 121 -3.89 13.18 2.78
CA ASN A 121 -4.30 13.78 1.51
C ASN A 121 -3.11 14.22 0.65
N ALA A 122 -3.33 14.41 -0.66
CA ALA A 122 -2.32 14.78 -1.65
C ALA A 122 -1.35 15.88 -1.20
N ASP A 123 -1.87 17.00 -0.70
CA ASP A 123 -1.07 18.14 -0.19
C ASP A 123 -0.18 17.75 1.00
N ALA A 124 -0.63 16.88 1.90
CA ALA A 124 0.23 16.34 2.96
C ALA A 124 1.28 15.36 2.44
N LEU A 125 0.94 14.56 1.43
CA LEU A 125 1.85 13.60 0.79
C LEU A 125 2.96 14.31 0.02
N GLU A 126 2.65 15.37 -0.71
CA GLU A 126 3.62 16.20 -1.43
C GLU A 126 4.56 16.91 -0.44
N ARG A 127 4.02 17.53 0.62
CA ARG A 127 4.84 18.21 1.64
C ARG A 127 5.79 17.30 2.42
N CYS A 128 5.54 15.99 2.54
CA CYS A 128 6.54 15.06 3.11
C CYS A 128 7.48 14.46 2.05
N GLY A 129 7.33 14.78 0.77
CA GLY A 129 8.07 14.11 -0.30
C GLY A 129 7.63 12.66 -0.53
N PHE A 130 6.44 12.27 -0.06
CA PHE A 130 5.88 10.96 -0.37
C PHE A 130 5.46 10.88 -1.84
N VAL A 131 4.86 11.95 -2.35
CA VAL A 131 4.53 12.15 -3.77
C VAL A 131 5.56 13.09 -4.38
N ASN A 132 6.00 12.80 -5.60
CA ASN A 132 6.93 13.60 -6.38
C ASN A 132 6.26 14.85 -6.99
N ALA A 133 5.03 14.72 -7.51
CA ALA A 133 4.22 15.84 -7.98
C ALA A 133 2.72 15.53 -7.98
N VAL A 134 1.92 16.59 -7.83
CA VAL A 134 0.47 16.55 -8.00
C VAL A 134 0.09 17.11 -9.38
N PHE A 135 -0.68 16.36 -10.16
CA PHE A 135 -1.18 16.79 -11.47
C PHE A 135 -2.71 16.94 -11.44
N ASP A 136 -3.19 18.14 -11.73
CA ASP A 136 -4.61 18.45 -11.79
C ASP A 136 -5.13 18.32 -13.22
N GLU A 137 -5.58 17.12 -13.56
CA GLU A 137 -6.12 16.78 -14.87
C GLU A 137 -7.65 16.56 -14.77
N PRO A 138 -8.43 16.86 -15.83
CA PRO A 138 -9.89 16.79 -15.78
C PRO A 138 -10.45 15.39 -15.46
N ASP A 139 -9.75 14.35 -15.93
CA ASP A 139 -10.13 12.95 -15.74
C ASP A 139 -8.90 12.03 -15.57
N TRP A 140 -9.16 10.74 -15.36
CA TRP A 140 -8.08 9.77 -15.13
C TRP A 140 -7.27 9.48 -16.39
N GLN A 141 -7.84 9.69 -17.59
CA GLN A 141 -7.15 9.50 -18.87
C GLN A 141 -6.13 10.62 -19.11
N GLY A 142 -6.52 11.88 -18.88
CA GLY A 142 -5.62 13.03 -18.90
C GLY A 142 -4.50 12.86 -17.87
N PHE A 143 -4.85 12.44 -16.65
CA PHE A 143 -3.85 12.11 -15.63
C PHE A 143 -2.87 11.02 -16.07
N HIS A 144 -3.34 9.95 -16.71
CA HIS A 144 -2.45 8.90 -17.24
C HIS A 144 -1.51 9.44 -18.31
N ALA A 145 -2.02 10.21 -19.26
CA ALA A 145 -1.22 10.82 -20.31
C ALA A 145 -0.15 11.75 -19.71
N ARG A 146 -0.52 12.58 -18.74
CA ARG A 146 0.41 13.47 -18.03
C ARG A 146 1.50 12.70 -17.30
N VAL A 147 1.16 11.62 -16.59
CA VAL A 147 2.16 10.79 -15.90
C VAL A 147 3.12 10.10 -16.87
N LEU A 148 2.62 9.60 -18.01
CA LEU A 148 3.48 8.99 -19.03
C LEU A 148 4.42 10.02 -19.65
N GLN A 149 3.91 11.21 -20.00
CA GLN A 149 4.73 12.32 -20.50
C GLN A 149 5.81 12.69 -19.48
N GLU A 150 5.47 12.83 -18.20
CA GLU A 150 6.45 13.13 -17.15
C GLU A 150 7.54 12.06 -17.09
N VAL A 151 7.16 10.77 -17.12
CA VAL A 151 8.14 9.67 -17.09
C VAL A 151 9.04 9.71 -18.32
N ASP A 152 8.50 9.97 -19.51
CA ASP A 152 9.30 10.09 -20.74
C ASP A 152 10.25 11.31 -20.67
N ASP A 153 9.79 12.42 -20.09
CA ASP A 153 10.60 13.63 -19.91
C ASP A 153 11.77 13.41 -18.93
N ILE A 154 11.52 12.74 -17.79
CA ILE A 154 12.54 12.54 -16.74
C ILE A 154 13.35 11.25 -16.89
N MET A 155 12.91 10.30 -17.73
CA MET A 155 13.57 9.00 -17.94
C MET A 155 13.82 8.64 -19.41
N GLY A 156 13.74 9.62 -20.32
CA GLY A 156 13.99 9.42 -21.74
C GLY A 156 15.45 9.12 -22.11
N ASP A 157 15.76 9.17 -23.40
CA ASP A 157 17.02 8.70 -24.01
C ASP A 157 18.30 9.37 -23.49
N HIS A 158 18.18 10.45 -22.72
CA HIS A 158 19.30 11.12 -22.07
C HIS A 158 19.85 10.34 -20.85
N LEU A 159 19.14 9.31 -20.36
CA LEU A 159 19.58 8.44 -19.27
C LEU A 159 19.98 7.05 -19.76
N ASN A 160 20.96 6.44 -19.10
CA ASN A 160 21.33 5.05 -19.33
C ASN A 160 20.53 4.10 -18.41
N GLY A 161 19.70 3.23 -18.99
CA GLY A 161 18.81 2.35 -18.23
C GLY A 161 19.51 1.37 -17.29
N GLU A 162 20.68 0.85 -17.67
CA GLU A 162 21.49 -0.01 -16.81
C GLU A 162 21.95 0.77 -15.56
N SER A 163 22.45 1.99 -15.74
CA SER A 163 22.84 2.89 -14.66
C SER A 163 21.66 3.21 -13.75
N MET A 164 20.47 3.47 -14.29
CA MET A 164 19.26 3.71 -13.48
C MET A 164 18.92 2.52 -12.58
N THR A 165 18.93 1.30 -13.13
CA THR A 165 18.66 0.09 -12.34
C THR A 165 19.78 -0.25 -11.36
N GLY A 166 21.04 0.03 -11.71
CA GLY A 166 22.20 -0.09 -10.82
C GLY A 166 22.11 0.87 -9.63
N ILE A 167 21.79 2.14 -9.88
CA ILE A 167 21.54 3.15 -8.84
C ILE A 167 20.40 2.70 -7.94
N LYS A 168 19.26 2.25 -8.49
CA LYS A 168 18.15 1.71 -7.71
C LYS A 168 18.60 0.55 -6.81
N SER A 169 19.39 -0.38 -7.34
CA SER A 169 19.91 -1.51 -6.57
C SER A 169 20.71 -1.05 -5.35
N LEU A 170 21.59 -0.07 -5.53
CA LEU A 170 22.39 0.51 -4.45
C LEU A 170 21.52 1.26 -3.43
N LEU A 171 20.52 2.02 -3.87
CA LEU A 171 19.57 2.72 -2.99
C LEU A 171 18.75 1.75 -2.13
N LYS A 172 18.35 0.60 -2.69
CA LYS A 172 17.52 -0.40 -2.00
C LYS A 172 18.33 -1.38 -1.15
N ALA A 173 19.64 -1.54 -1.41
CA ALA A 173 20.47 -2.53 -0.74
C ALA A 173 20.45 -2.48 0.80
N PRO A 174 20.53 -1.30 1.46
CA PRO A 174 20.47 -1.23 2.93
C PRO A 174 19.10 -1.62 3.50
N GLU A 175 18.03 -1.41 2.74
CA GLU A 175 16.67 -1.65 3.18
C GLU A 175 16.19 -3.09 2.92
N ARG A 176 16.83 -3.82 1.98
CA ARG A 176 16.36 -5.13 1.52
C ARG A 176 16.12 -6.12 2.67
N GLY A 177 17.16 -6.39 3.47
CA GLY A 177 17.04 -7.30 4.63
C GLY A 177 16.09 -6.78 5.72
N ILE A 178 15.97 -5.45 5.87
CA ILE A 178 15.05 -4.84 6.85
C ILE A 178 13.61 -5.07 6.41
N ILE A 179 13.31 -4.84 5.13
CA ILE A 179 11.98 -5.02 4.55
C ILE A 179 11.58 -6.50 4.56
N GLU A 180 12.46 -7.41 4.15
CA GLU A 180 12.21 -8.86 4.20
C GLU A 180 11.87 -9.33 5.63
N SER A 181 12.66 -8.89 6.61
CA SER A 181 12.42 -9.20 8.03
C SER A 181 11.10 -8.61 8.53
N GLN A 182 10.81 -7.35 8.19
CA GLN A 182 9.57 -6.70 8.62
C GLN A 182 8.34 -7.29 7.95
N ASN A 183 8.40 -7.58 6.66
CA ASN A 183 7.32 -8.25 5.92
C ASN A 183 6.97 -9.59 6.57
N SER A 184 7.99 -10.41 6.91
CA SER A 184 7.77 -11.67 7.63
C SER A 184 7.07 -11.48 8.98
N LYS A 185 7.47 -10.47 9.77
CA LYS A 185 6.86 -10.18 11.07
C LYS A 185 5.43 -9.65 10.93
N GLU A 186 5.19 -8.75 9.98
CA GLU A 186 3.86 -8.20 9.67
C GLU A 186 2.89 -9.32 9.29
N VAL A 187 3.31 -10.20 8.39
CA VAL A 187 2.52 -11.35 7.94
C VAL A 187 2.18 -12.30 9.09
N MET A 188 3.15 -12.65 9.94
CA MET A 188 2.88 -13.52 11.09
C MET A 188 1.97 -12.85 12.14
N ALA A 189 2.15 -11.55 12.38
CA ALA A 189 1.28 -10.80 13.26
C ALA A 189 -0.15 -10.71 12.69
N GLY A 190 -0.31 -10.52 11.38
CA GLY A 190 -1.59 -10.55 10.68
C GLY A 190 -2.26 -11.91 10.76
N LEU A 191 -1.51 -12.99 10.53
CA LEU A 191 -2.01 -14.38 10.68
C LEU A 191 -2.61 -14.60 12.07
N HIS A 192 -1.92 -14.17 13.11
CA HIS A 192 -2.44 -14.27 14.49
C HIS A 192 -3.73 -13.46 14.70
N ARG A 193 -3.92 -12.32 14.02
CA ARG A 193 -5.18 -11.55 14.08
C ARG A 193 -6.33 -12.31 13.43
N PHE A 194 -6.10 -12.87 12.25
CA PHE A 194 -7.10 -13.64 11.50
C PHE A 194 -7.51 -14.93 12.21
N VAL A 195 -6.56 -15.67 12.77
CA VAL A 195 -6.85 -16.89 13.55
C VAL A 195 -7.72 -16.57 14.79
N ARG A 196 -7.54 -15.38 15.38
CA ARG A 196 -8.35 -14.90 16.51
C ARG A 196 -9.71 -14.32 16.10
N GLY A 197 -10.02 -14.23 14.80
CA GLY A 197 -11.29 -13.69 14.33
C GLY A 197 -11.44 -12.16 14.44
N LEU A 198 -10.36 -11.41 14.77
CA LEU A 198 -10.48 -9.97 15.02
C LEU A 198 -10.90 -9.18 13.77
N PRO A 199 -10.26 -9.38 12.60
CA PRO A 199 -10.73 -8.71 11.38
C PRO A 199 -12.16 -9.09 10.99
N GLN A 200 -12.50 -10.38 11.13
CA GLN A 200 -13.83 -10.89 10.79
C GLN A 200 -14.92 -10.20 11.60
N GLU A 201 -14.71 -10.00 12.90
CA GLU A 201 -15.65 -9.28 13.76
C GLU A 201 -15.78 -7.80 13.36
N GLU A 202 -14.66 -7.13 13.04
CA GLU A 202 -14.71 -5.73 12.61
C GLU A 202 -15.36 -5.56 11.23
N PHE A 203 -15.18 -6.50 10.31
CA PHE A 203 -15.90 -6.54 9.02
C PHE A 203 -17.40 -6.74 9.23
N ARG A 204 -17.80 -7.64 10.14
CA ARG A 204 -19.21 -7.85 10.50
C ARG A 204 -19.85 -6.55 11.01
N LYS A 205 -19.18 -5.85 11.93
CA LYS A 205 -19.67 -4.56 12.48
C LYS A 205 -19.83 -3.49 11.39
N LEU A 206 -18.91 -3.44 10.43
CA LEU A 206 -19.01 -2.52 9.30
C LEU A 206 -20.20 -2.86 8.39
N ALA A 207 -20.37 -4.15 8.05
CA ALA A 207 -21.48 -4.62 7.23
C ALA A 207 -22.85 -4.40 7.90
N ALA A 208 -22.91 -4.53 9.23
CA ALA A 208 -24.12 -4.28 10.02
C ALA A 208 -24.39 -2.78 10.30
N GLY A 209 -23.48 -1.88 9.90
CA GLY A 209 -23.60 -0.44 10.18
C GLY A 209 -23.33 -0.06 11.65
N GLU A 210 -22.91 -1.01 12.49
CA GLU A 210 -22.52 -0.81 13.89
C GLU A 210 -21.23 0.03 14.01
N LYS A 211 -20.45 0.11 12.93
CA LYS A 211 -19.21 0.88 12.85
C LYS A 211 -19.19 1.75 11.60
N ARG A 212 -18.69 2.99 11.73
CA ARG A 212 -18.49 3.89 10.59
C ARG A 212 -17.32 3.43 9.74
N HIS A 213 -17.57 3.36 8.43
CA HIS A 213 -16.54 3.10 7.44
C HIS A 213 -15.58 4.30 7.33
N LYS A 214 -14.26 4.05 7.19
CA LYS A 214 -13.24 5.11 7.05
C LYS A 214 -12.93 5.56 5.62
N LEU A 215 -13.29 4.76 4.60
CA LEU A 215 -13.42 5.19 3.17
C LEU A 215 -14.47 6.28 2.99
#